data_AF-A0A7S4PM89-F1
#
_entry.id   AF-A0A7S4PM89-F1
#
_cell.length_a   1.000
_cell.length_b   1.000
_cell.length_c   1.000
_cell.angle_alpha   90.00
_cell.angle_beta   90.00
_cell.angle_gamma   90.00
#
_symmetry.space_group_name_H-M   'P 1'
#
loop_
_entity.id
_entity.type
_entity.pdbx_description
1 polymer ?
#
loop_
_entity_poly.entity_id
_entity_poly.type
_entity_poly.pdbx_seq_one_letter_code
_entity_poly.pdbx_strand_id
1 'polypeptide(L)'
;EEKKRKQKEWNEIRLKNQAEHWEKMNEESQEYLAQLDEMEHTSRKKKENGQELYCPVCKKAFKSQKQWENHEKSKKHQQNLAAYKASLLIEGEEEEDFEEEGVEDEEDEELRRLEEELARLEAGRDDDDDDDEEEEEKKRPG
;
A
#
# COMPACT_ATOMS: atom_id res chain seq x y z
N GLU A 1 -31.41 24.74 -37.09
CA GLU A 1 -31.62 23.97 -35.84
C GLU A 1 -31.49 22.46 -36.04
N GLU A 2 -32.04 21.90 -37.11
CA GLU A 2 -32.01 20.45 -37.40
C GLU A 2 -30.61 19.83 -37.46
N LYS A 3 -29.63 20.48 -38.09
CA LYS A 3 -28.23 20.01 -38.14
C LYS A 3 -27.59 19.90 -36.76
N LYS A 4 -27.88 20.86 -35.86
CA LYS A 4 -27.39 20.86 -34.48
C LYS A 4 -28.05 19.75 -33.65
N ARG A 5 -29.32 19.43 -33.93
CA ARG A 5 -30.03 18.30 -33.30
C ARG A 5 -29.43 16.96 -33.73
N LYS A 6 -29.23 16.77 -35.04
CA LYS A 6 -28.58 15.57 -35.61
C LYS A 6 -27.15 15.38 -35.10
N GLN A 7 -26.40 16.47 -34.94
CA GLN A 7 -25.04 16.41 -34.39
C GLN A 7 -25.02 16.04 -32.90
N LYS A 8 -25.98 16.54 -32.12
CA LYS A 8 -26.17 16.15 -30.71
C LYS A 8 -26.54 14.68 -30.59
N GLU A 9 -27.51 14.21 -31.37
CA GLU A 9 -27.93 12.80 -31.40
C GLU A 9 -26.76 11.89 -31.77
N TRP A 10 -25.96 12.25 -32.78
CA TRP A 10 -24.77 11.48 -33.16
C TRP A 10 -23.72 11.42 -32.04
N ASN A 11 -23.45 12.54 -31.37
CA ASN A 11 -22.53 12.59 -30.24
C ASN A 11 -23.02 11.75 -29.06
N GLU A 12 -24.32 11.78 -28.78
CA GLU A 12 -24.94 11.01 -27.70
C GLU A 12 -24.87 9.50 -27.98
N ILE A 13 -25.19 9.07 -29.20
CA ILE A 13 -25.06 7.67 -29.62
C ILE A 13 -23.60 7.22 -29.51
N ARG A 14 -22.65 8.04 -29.96
CA ARG A 14 -21.22 7.73 -29.86
C ARG A 14 -20.75 7.56 -28.42
N LEU A 15 -21.21 8.44 -27.52
CA LEU A 15 -20.84 8.37 -26.11
C LEU A 15 -21.45 7.14 -25.43
N LYS A 16 -22.71 6.80 -25.74
CA LYS A 16 -23.36 5.58 -25.25
C LYS A 16 -22.60 4.32 -25.69
N ASN A 17 -22.27 4.22 -26.97
CA ASN A 17 -21.49 3.09 -27.48
C ASN A 17 -20.11 2.98 -26.83
N GLN A 18 -19.47 4.12 -26.51
CA GLN A 18 -18.19 4.13 -25.80
C GLN A 18 -18.34 3.69 -24.33
N ALA A 19 -19.41 4.09 -23.65
CA ALA A 19 -19.71 3.68 -22.28
C ALA A 19 -20.02 2.18 -22.20
N GLU A 20 -20.85 1.67 -23.10
CA GLU A 20 -21.17 0.22 -23.19
C GLU A 20 -19.90 -0.61 -23.45
N HIS A 21 -19.00 -0.14 -24.31
CA HIS A 21 -17.72 -0.79 -24.55
C HIS A 21 -16.84 -0.81 -23.30
N TRP A 22 -16.85 0.28 -22.52
CA TRP A 22 -16.11 0.37 -21.26
C TRP A 22 -16.70 -0.57 -20.18
N GLU A 23 -18.02 -0.63 -20.06
CA GLU A 23 -18.69 -1.54 -19.12
C GLU A 23 -18.40 -3.01 -19.43
N LYS A 24 -18.46 -3.40 -20.70
CA LYS A 24 -18.12 -4.77 -21.11
C LYS A 24 -16.67 -5.14 -20.79
N MET A 25 -15.72 -4.23 -21.04
CA MET A 25 -14.33 -4.43 -20.65
C MET A 25 -14.15 -4.57 -19.15
N ASN A 26 -14.92 -3.82 -18.36
CA ASN A 26 -14.88 -3.89 -16.89
C ASN A 26 -15.44 -5.24 -16.38
N GLU A 27 -16.51 -5.75 -16.99
CA GLU A 27 -17.08 -7.07 -16.68
C GLU A 27 -16.08 -8.20 -16.99
N GLU A 28 -15.48 -8.19 -18.18
CA GLU A 28 -14.44 -9.16 -18.56
C GLU A 28 -13.21 -9.10 -17.64
N SER A 29 -12.82 -7.89 -17.20
CA SER A 29 -11.74 -7.70 -16.24
C SER A 29 -12.10 -8.23 -14.85
N GLN A 30 -13.36 -8.09 -14.41
CA GLN A 30 -13.82 -8.60 -13.12
C GLN A 30 -13.84 -10.13 -13.09
N GLU A 31 -14.28 -10.78 -14.17
CA GLU A 31 -14.21 -12.24 -14.30
C GLU A 31 -12.77 -12.75 -14.25
N TYR A 32 -11.84 -12.05 -14.90
CA TYR A 32 -10.42 -12.39 -14.84
C TYR A 32 -9.85 -12.26 -13.42
N LEU A 33 -10.19 -11.19 -12.70
CA LEU A 33 -9.78 -11.00 -11.30
C LEU A 33 -10.35 -12.09 -10.39
N ALA A 34 -11.62 -12.48 -10.57
CA ALA A 34 -12.23 -13.57 -9.83
C ALA A 34 -11.52 -14.92 -10.06
N GLN A 35 -11.13 -15.21 -11.31
CA GLN A 35 -10.37 -16.43 -11.63
C GLN A 35 -8.98 -16.45 -10.97
N LEU A 36 -8.31 -15.30 -10.87
CA LEU A 36 -7.03 -15.18 -10.19
C LEU A 36 -7.17 -15.41 -8.68
N ASP A 37 -8.21 -14.84 -8.07
CA ASP A 37 -8.51 -15.01 -6.64
C ASP A 37 -8.78 -16.48 -6.29
N GLU A 38 -9.59 -17.18 -7.10
CA GLU A 38 -9.83 -18.63 -6.94
C GLU A 38 -8.53 -19.44 -7.06
N MET A 39 -7.68 -19.13 -8.04
CA MET A 39 -6.39 -19.80 -8.21
C MET A 39 -5.47 -19.58 -7.01
N GLU A 40 -5.45 -18.37 -6.45
CA GLU A 40 -4.67 -18.08 -5.25
C GLU A 40 -5.21 -18.83 -4.03
N HIS A 41 -6.52 -18.82 -3.81
CA HIS A 41 -7.16 -19.53 -2.70
C HIS A 41 -6.87 -21.02 -2.71
N THR A 42 -6.92 -21.67 -3.89
CA THR A 42 -6.55 -23.08 -4.03
C THR A 42 -5.06 -23.33 -3.74
N SER A 43 -4.19 -22.42 -4.18
CA SER A 43 -2.75 -22.51 -3.89
C SER A 43 -2.44 -22.30 -2.40
N ARG A 44 -3.13 -21.37 -1.72
CA ARG A 44 -2.96 -21.12 -0.27
C ARG A 44 -3.41 -22.35 0.53
N LYS A 45 -4.59 -22.91 0.22
CA LYS A 45 -5.13 -24.11 0.88
C LYS A 45 -4.22 -25.35 0.70
N LYS A 46 -3.53 -25.46 -0.44
CA LYS A 46 -2.54 -26.52 -0.69
C LYS A 46 -1.25 -26.32 0.13
N LYS A 47 -0.85 -25.08 0.37
CA LYS A 47 0.33 -24.73 1.18
C LYS A 47 0.09 -24.96 2.68
N GLU A 48 -1.11 -24.72 3.20
CA GLU A 48 -1.42 -24.91 4.63
C GLU A 48 -1.24 -26.36 5.12
N ASN A 49 -1.51 -27.36 4.28
CA ASN A 49 -1.33 -28.78 4.62
C ASN A 49 0.12 -29.29 4.43
N GLY A 50 1.03 -28.42 3.99
CA GLY A 50 2.40 -28.79 3.65
C GLY A 50 3.36 -27.61 3.77
N GLN A 51 3.20 -26.79 4.80
CA GLN A 51 4.13 -25.70 5.11
C GLN A 51 5.48 -26.31 5.54
N GLU A 52 6.26 -26.69 4.54
CA GLU A 52 7.64 -27.12 4.72
C GLU A 52 8.48 -25.88 5.02
N LEU A 53 9.02 -25.80 6.23
CA LEU A 53 9.93 -24.75 6.63
C LEU A 53 11.28 -25.02 5.96
N TYR A 54 11.82 -24.08 5.19
CA TYR A 54 12.99 -24.32 4.34
C TYR A 54 14.15 -23.39 4.67
N CYS A 55 15.34 -23.97 4.84
CA CYS A 55 16.57 -23.22 5.11
C CYS A 55 17.34 -23.05 3.80
N PRO A 56 17.49 -21.81 3.28
CA PRO A 56 18.18 -21.56 2.02
C PRO A 56 19.69 -21.83 2.13
N VAL A 57 20.28 -21.55 3.30
CA VAL A 57 21.71 -21.70 3.57
C VAL A 57 22.11 -23.17 3.60
N CYS A 58 21.29 -24.01 4.24
CA CYS A 58 21.55 -25.44 4.35
C CYS A 58 20.83 -26.27 3.27
N LYS A 59 19.96 -25.65 2.47
CA LYS A 59 19.08 -26.26 1.47
C LYS A 59 18.26 -27.44 2.03
N LYS A 60 17.69 -27.28 3.22
CA LYS A 60 16.93 -28.33 3.94
C LYS A 60 15.50 -27.89 4.23
N ALA A 61 14.55 -28.78 3.96
CA ALA A 61 13.14 -28.64 4.32
C ALA A 61 12.83 -29.38 5.63
N PHE A 62 11.93 -28.81 6.43
CA PHE A 62 11.53 -29.31 7.73
C PHE A 62 10.00 -29.37 7.81
N LYS A 63 9.49 -30.44 8.41
CA LYS A 63 8.05 -30.72 8.49
C LYS A 63 7.40 -30.18 9.77
N SER A 64 8.19 -29.60 10.68
CA SER A 64 7.70 -29.05 11.94
C SER A 64 8.54 -27.88 12.41
N GLN A 65 7.89 -26.94 13.08
CA GLN A 65 8.53 -25.77 13.70
C GLN A 65 9.63 -26.16 14.68
N LYS A 66 9.42 -27.20 15.49
CA LYS A 66 10.42 -27.67 16.46
C LYS A 66 11.71 -28.17 15.79
N GLN A 67 11.61 -28.83 14.64
CA GLN A 67 12.80 -29.27 13.89
C GLN A 67 13.54 -28.10 13.27
N TRP A 68 12.81 -27.07 12.84
CA TRP A 68 13.37 -25.82 12.34
C TRP A 68 14.14 -25.05 13.42
N GLU A 69 13.54 -24.83 14.59
CA GLU A 69 14.18 -24.09 15.69
C GLU A 69 15.48 -24.77 16.16
N ASN A 70 15.47 -26.10 16.24
CA ASN A 70 16.67 -26.87 16.56
C ASN A 70 17.74 -26.76 15.47
N HIS A 71 17.32 -26.67 14.21
CA HIS A 71 18.24 -26.48 13.09
C HIS A 71 18.92 -25.11 13.17
N GLU A 72 18.15 -24.05 13.41
CA GLU A 72 18.62 -22.66 13.49
C GLU A 72 19.66 -22.47 14.61
N LYS A 73 19.44 -23.11 15.76
CA LYS A 73 20.35 -23.08 16.91
C LYS A 73 21.57 -24.00 16.77
N SER A 74 21.66 -24.80 15.70
CA SER A 74 22.76 -25.74 15.55
C SER A 74 24.07 -25.05 15.15
N LYS A 75 25.19 -25.47 15.74
CA LYS A 75 26.53 -24.95 15.42
C LYS A 75 26.84 -25.00 13.92
N LYS A 76 26.39 -26.07 13.25
CA LYS A 76 26.58 -26.25 11.81
C LYS A 76 25.80 -25.21 10.99
N HIS A 77 24.57 -24.89 11.37
CA HIS A 77 23.79 -23.85 10.71
C HIS A 77 24.46 -22.48 10.88
N GLN A 78 24.91 -22.15 12.10
CA GLN A 78 25.61 -20.90 12.39
C GLN A 78 26.92 -20.76 11.60
N GLN A 79 27.72 -21.83 11.49
CA GLN A 79 28.94 -21.84 10.67
C GLN A 79 28.63 -21.63 9.18
N ASN A 80 27.61 -22.31 8.65
CA ASN A 80 27.20 -22.13 7.26
C ASN A 80 26.67 -20.72 7.01
N LEU A 81 25.93 -20.13 7.97
CA LEU A 81 25.48 -18.75 7.90
C LEU A 81 26.64 -17.77 7.85
N ALA A 82 27.64 -17.93 8.73
CA ALA A 82 28.82 -17.07 8.75
C ALA A 82 29.60 -17.16 7.42
N ALA A 83 29.80 -18.37 6.90
CA ALA A 83 30.46 -18.56 5.61
C ALA A 83 29.66 -17.96 4.44
N TYR A 84 28.33 -18.10 4.47
CA TYR A 84 27.45 -17.49 3.46
C TYR A 84 27.52 -15.95 3.52
N LYS A 85 27.46 -15.36 4.71
CA LYS A 85 27.64 -13.92 4.91
C LYS A 85 29.01 -13.44 4.40
N ALA A 86 30.08 -14.13 4.78
CA ALA A 86 31.42 -13.83 4.29
C ALA A 86 31.51 -13.91 2.76
N SER A 87 30.87 -14.91 2.13
CA SER A 87 30.86 -15.00 0.67
C SER A 87 30.13 -13.84 -0.01
N LEU A 88 29.12 -13.25 0.62
CA LEU A 88 28.44 -12.06 0.11
C LEU A 88 29.29 -10.79 0.26
N LEU A 89 30.10 -10.72 1.33
CA LEU A 89 30.99 -9.58 1.59
C LEU A 89 32.26 -9.61 0.72
N ILE A 90 32.75 -10.79 0.32
CA ILE A 90 33.94 -10.90 -0.52
C ILE A 90 33.68 -10.39 -1.96
N GLU A 91 32.43 -10.29 -2.41
CA GLU A 91 32.07 -9.70 -3.71
C GLU A 91 31.91 -8.15 -3.68
N GLY A 92 32.06 -7.52 -2.51
CA GLY A 92 32.05 -6.06 -2.34
C GLY A 92 33.01 -5.65 -1.23
N GLU A 93 34.25 -5.35 -1.59
CA GLU A 93 35.22 -4.67 -0.71
C GLU A 93 34.57 -3.41 -0.09
N GLU A 94 34.16 -3.50 1.18
CA GLU A 94 34.47 -2.55 2.27
C GLU A 94 33.70 -2.98 3.55
N GLU A 95 34.48 -3.21 4.61
CA GLU A 95 34.01 -3.53 5.95
C GLU A 95 33.61 -2.21 6.63
N GLU A 96 32.32 -1.87 6.61
CA GLU A 96 31.78 -0.88 7.54
C GLU A 96 31.39 -1.61 8.83
N ASP A 97 32.19 -1.40 9.87
CA ASP A 97 31.88 -1.71 11.26
C ASP A 97 30.67 -0.85 11.69
N PHE A 98 29.46 -1.36 11.45
CA PHE A 98 28.24 -0.73 11.94
C PHE A 98 28.12 -1.04 13.43
N GLU A 99 28.72 -0.18 14.26
CA GLU A 99 28.32 -0.08 15.66
C GLU A 99 26.81 0.15 15.71
N GLU A 100 26.09 -0.68 16.47
CA GLU A 100 24.67 -0.52 16.76
C GLU A 100 24.48 0.74 17.62
N GLU A 101 24.57 1.93 16.99
CA GLU A 101 24.01 3.15 17.56
C GLU A 101 22.50 3.07 17.41
N GLY A 102 21.81 3.05 18.56
CA GLY A 102 20.36 3.07 18.62
C GLY A 102 19.82 4.25 17.83
N VAL A 103 19.02 3.95 16.81
CA VAL A 103 18.26 4.95 16.05
C VAL A 103 17.16 5.45 16.99
N GLU A 104 17.40 6.60 17.62
CA GLU A 104 16.37 7.36 18.34
C GLU A 104 15.54 8.18 17.33
N ASP A 105 14.29 7.78 17.13
CA ASP A 105 13.07 8.61 17.07
C ASP A 105 12.98 9.85 16.14
N GLU A 106 13.69 9.94 15.01
CA GLU A 106 13.42 11.05 14.06
C GLU A 106 12.18 10.83 13.17
N GLU A 107 11.77 9.58 12.91
CA GLU A 107 10.57 9.28 12.11
C GLU A 107 9.25 9.48 12.88
N ASP A 108 9.31 9.50 14.22
CA ASP A 108 8.14 9.64 15.11
C ASP A 108 7.63 11.09 15.25
N GLU A 109 8.46 12.09 14.91
CA GLU A 109 8.06 13.50 14.98
C GLU A 109 7.31 13.97 13.73
N GLU A 110 7.75 13.53 12.54
CA GLU A 110 7.04 13.87 11.29
C GLU A 110 5.67 13.20 11.23
N LEU A 111 5.57 11.96 11.70
CA LEU A 111 4.31 11.21 11.73
C LEU A 111 3.30 11.86 12.70
N ARG A 112 3.74 12.29 13.89
CA ARG A 112 2.89 13.03 14.84
C ARG A 112 2.39 14.37 14.29
N ARG A 113 3.23 15.07 13.53
CA ARG A 113 2.86 16.35 12.91
C ARG A 113 1.79 16.16 11.84
N LEU A 114 1.93 15.12 11.00
CA LEU A 114 0.94 14.78 9.97
C LEU A 114 -0.37 14.30 10.58
N GLU A 115 -0.32 13.55 11.68
CA GLU A 115 -1.52 13.09 12.39
C GLU A 115 -2.31 14.26 13.02
N GLU A 116 -1.62 15.26 13.57
CA GLU A 116 -2.26 16.47 14.09
C GLU A 116 -2.85 17.34 12.96
N GLU A 117 -2.18 17.44 11.81
CA GLU A 117 -2.71 18.15 10.65
C GLU A 117 -3.96 17.48 10.08
N LEU A 118 -3.98 16.14 10.02
CA LEU A 118 -5.13 15.37 9.58
C LEU A 118 -6.32 15.54 10.55
N ALA A 119 -6.08 15.52 11.85
CA ALA A 119 -7.12 15.74 12.86
C ALA A 119 -7.72 17.16 12.78
N ARG A 120 -6.91 18.18 12.47
CA ARG A 120 -7.39 19.55 12.25
C ARG A 120 -8.24 19.68 10.99
N LEU A 121 -7.89 18.97 9.92
CA LEU A 121 -8.70 18.94 8.68
C LEU A 121 -10.00 18.16 8.88
N GLU A 122 -9.99 17.10 9.69
CA GLU A 122 -11.19 16.30 9.99
C GLU A 122 -12.14 17.01 10.95
N ALA A 123 -11.63 17.86 11.86
CA ALA A 123 -12.43 18.68 12.78
C ALA A 123 -12.89 20.03 12.19
N GLY A 124 -12.49 20.38 10.97
CA GLY A 124 -12.72 21.68 10.34
C GLY A 124 -13.91 21.74 9.37
N ARG A 125 -15.00 21.04 9.67
CA ARG A 125 -16.27 21.19 8.95
C ARG A 125 -17.43 21.18 9.94
N ASP A 126 -17.69 22.35 10.54
CA ASP A 126 -19.03 22.90 10.75
C ASP A 126 -18.89 24.39 11.17
N ASP A 127 -19.72 25.21 10.53
CA ASP A 127 -19.80 26.67 10.47
C ASP A 127 -19.98 27.39 11.83
N ASP A 128 -19.58 28.67 11.93
CA ASP A 128 -20.51 29.75 12.34
C ASP A 128 -19.89 31.16 12.19
N ASP A 129 -20.74 32.04 11.64
CA ASP A 129 -20.69 33.49 11.55
C ASP A 129 -20.39 34.22 12.87
N ASP A 130 -19.66 35.34 12.78
CA ASP A 130 -19.91 36.64 13.42
C ASP A 130 -18.57 37.39 13.55
N ASP A 131 -18.31 38.35 12.65
CA ASP A 131 -17.52 39.51 13.03
C ASP A 131 -18.18 40.80 12.53
N ASP A 132 -18.42 41.63 13.53
CA ASP A 132 -19.21 42.84 13.63
C ASP A 132 -18.31 44.01 13.21
N GLU A 133 -18.65 44.76 12.16
CA GLU A 133 -17.97 46.03 11.87
C GLU A 133 -18.96 47.17 11.64
N GLU A 134 -19.04 47.98 12.69
CA GLU A 134 -19.71 49.26 12.91
C GLU A 134 -19.31 50.31 11.83
N GLU A 135 -20.27 50.99 11.18
CA GLU A 135 -20.00 52.26 10.48
C GLU A 135 -21.15 53.26 10.68
N GLU A 136 -20.75 54.48 11.03
CA GLU A 136 -21.51 55.56 11.66
C GLU A 136 -22.72 56.13 10.90
N GLU A 137 -23.60 56.75 11.71
CA GLU A 137 -24.57 57.78 11.34
C GLU A 137 -24.12 58.76 10.23
N LYS A 138 -25.03 59.08 9.29
CA LYS A 138 -25.43 60.48 8.99
C LYS A 138 -26.64 60.62 8.05
N LYS A 139 -27.64 61.35 8.55
CA LYS A 139 -28.50 62.36 7.89
C LYS A 139 -29.77 61.90 7.17
N ARG A 140 -30.90 62.17 7.85
CA ARG A 140 -32.22 62.44 7.23
C ARG A 140 -32.18 63.78 6.47
N PRO A 141 -32.96 63.91 5.39
CA PRO A 141 -33.55 65.20 5.06
C PRO A 141 -35.09 65.10 4.95
N GLY A 142 -35.74 66.15 5.49
CA GLY A 142 -36.97 66.77 4.99
C GLY A 142 -38.24 65.94 4.98
#